data_AF-A0A5E3WH43-F1
#
_entry.id   AF-A0A5E3WH43-F1
#
_cell.length_a   1.000
_cell.length_b   1.000
_cell.length_c   1.000
_cell.angle_alpha   90.00
_cell.angle_beta   90.00
_cell.angle_gamma   90.00
#
_symmetry.space_group_name_H-M   'P 1'
#
loop_
_entity.id
_entity.type
_entity.pdbx_description
1 polymer ?
#
loop_
_entity_poly.entity_id
_entity_poly.type
_entity_poly.pdbx_seq_one_letter_code
_entity_poly.pdbx_strand_id
1 'polypeptide(L)'
;METFIYSHLDLHVHIALFHDVSNSADIRKRIIAAATLKGEEGDAERERVNFAFVDARLVTSLLHFQTAIYQAILSEKQGALRTKTVHSEILFALNPSNNITEAIRRYGVSDTTSSLLVVRVASPDLSDVEGKMREVVKGGIEPLSALEKDTDWAAVKKYHKLNTEPAIKEAGKDVARERPRLYKADHIVAYHTPHCSLPTCSESYFVSCQVEVSSMARGRWVFALLVCIQ
;
A
#
# COMPACT_ATOMS: atom_id res chain seq x y z
N MET A 1 -11.67 -10.77 -5.08
CA MET A 1 -11.67 -9.68 -4.08
C MET A 1 -11.57 -10.32 -2.71
N GLU A 2 -10.79 -9.72 -1.82
CA GLU A 2 -10.67 -10.13 -0.42
C GLU A 2 -11.06 -8.94 0.47
N THR A 3 -11.70 -9.23 1.61
CA THR A 3 -12.15 -8.23 2.57
C THR A 3 -11.45 -8.45 3.90
N PHE A 4 -10.81 -7.40 4.42
CA PHE A 4 -10.16 -7.39 5.73
C PHE A 4 -11.00 -6.57 6.70
N ILE A 5 -11.35 -7.18 7.83
CA ILE A 5 -12.20 -6.58 8.86
C ILE A 5 -11.31 -6.05 9.98
N TYR A 6 -11.39 -4.75 10.24
CA TYR A 6 -10.69 -4.10 11.35
C TYR A 6 -11.70 -3.74 12.44
N SER A 7 -12.08 -4.73 13.26
CA SER A 7 -13.14 -4.57 14.28
C SER A 7 -12.84 -3.50 15.32
N HIS A 8 -11.56 -3.19 15.58
CA HIS A 8 -11.15 -2.14 16.52
C HIS A 8 -11.27 -0.73 15.95
N LEU A 9 -11.48 -0.58 14.64
CA LEU A 9 -11.62 0.70 13.94
C LEU A 9 -13.01 0.89 13.33
N ASP A 10 -13.89 -0.11 13.46
CA ASP A 10 -15.19 -0.21 12.80
C ASP A 10 -15.10 0.04 11.28
N LEU A 11 -14.13 -0.59 10.62
CA LEU A 11 -13.85 -0.41 9.19
C LEU A 11 -13.63 -1.74 8.47
N HIS A 12 -14.10 -1.80 7.23
CA HIS A 12 -13.82 -2.87 6.29
C HIS A 12 -12.92 -2.33 5.17
N VAL A 13 -11.90 -3.12 4.82
CA VAL A 13 -11.00 -2.83 3.70
C VAL A 13 -11.21 -3.91 2.64
N HIS A 14 -11.70 -3.50 1.49
CA HIS A 14 -11.88 -4.39 0.35
C HIS A 14 -10.73 -4.20 -0.63
N ILE A 15 -10.07 -5.29 -1.01
CA ILE A 15 -8.93 -5.30 -1.92
C ILE A 15 -9.25 -6.22 -3.10
N ALA A 16 -9.10 -5.70 -4.32
CA ALA A 16 -9.21 -6.47 -5.54
C ALA A 16 -7.97 -6.27 -6.41
N LEU A 17 -7.39 -7.37 -6.88
CA LEU A 17 -6.36 -7.35 -7.90
C LEU A 17 -7.04 -7.54 -9.26
N PHE A 18 -6.83 -6.59 -10.17
CA PHE A 18 -7.26 -6.66 -11.55
C PHE A 18 -6.06 -6.90 -12.45
N HIS A 19 -6.19 -7.84 -13.39
CA HIS A 19 -5.25 -8.08 -14.48
C HIS A 19 -5.89 -7.73 -15.83
N ASP A 20 -5.05 -7.57 -16.85
CA ASP A 20 -5.43 -7.21 -18.23
C ASP A 20 -6.38 -6.00 -18.28
N VAL A 21 -6.05 -4.98 -17.48
CA VAL A 21 -6.82 -3.74 -17.42
C VAL A 21 -6.68 -2.98 -18.74
N SER A 22 -7.79 -2.78 -19.43
CA SER A 22 -7.84 -2.13 -20.75
C SER A 22 -8.17 -0.63 -20.69
N ASN A 23 -8.70 -0.16 -19.56
CA ASN A 23 -9.23 1.21 -19.42
C ASN A 23 -8.44 2.09 -18.43
N SER A 24 -7.17 1.80 -18.19
CA SER A 24 -6.33 2.51 -17.22
C SER A 24 -6.21 4.02 -17.51
N ALA A 25 -6.04 4.41 -18.77
CA ALA A 25 -6.05 5.81 -19.19
C ALA A 25 -7.39 6.52 -18.91
N ASP A 26 -8.51 5.82 -19.08
CA ASP A 26 -9.84 6.38 -18.82
C ASP A 26 -10.10 6.51 -17.32
N ILE A 27 -9.67 5.54 -16.51
CA ILE A 27 -9.73 5.62 -15.04
C ILE A 27 -8.99 6.87 -14.57
N ARG A 28 -7.77 7.08 -15.06
CA ARG A 28 -6.96 8.26 -14.72
C ARG A 28 -7.68 9.57 -15.09
N LYS A 29 -8.25 9.66 -16.29
CA LYS A 29 -9.04 10.83 -16.73
C LYS A 29 -10.25 11.05 -15.84
N ARG A 30 -10.98 9.99 -15.47
CA ARG A 30 -12.16 10.07 -14.58
C ARG A 30 -11.79 10.59 -13.19
N ILE A 31 -10.68 10.13 -12.61
CA ILE A 31 -10.18 10.62 -11.31
C ILE A 31 -9.88 12.12 -11.37
N ILE A 32 -9.19 12.56 -12.43
CA ILE A 32 -8.87 13.98 -12.63
C ILE A 32 -10.15 14.80 -12.84
N ALA A 33 -11.09 14.32 -13.66
CA ALA A 33 -12.36 14.98 -13.90
C ALA A 33 -13.17 15.14 -12.60
N ALA A 34 -13.30 14.06 -11.81
CA ALA A 34 -14.01 14.08 -10.52
C ALA A 34 -13.40 15.08 -9.52
N ALA A 35 -12.09 15.32 -9.58
CA ALA A 35 -11.42 16.31 -8.74
C ALA A 35 -11.70 17.77 -9.18
N THR A 36 -12.10 17.99 -10.44
CA THR A 36 -12.36 19.33 -10.99
C THR A 36 -13.83 19.75 -10.96
N LEU A 37 -14.75 18.79 -11.02
CA LEU A 37 -16.19 19.04 -11.02
C LEU A 37 -16.66 19.56 -9.64
N LYS A 38 -17.55 20.55 -9.66
CA LYS A 38 -18.17 21.15 -8.46
C LYS A 38 -19.68 20.91 -8.48
N GLY A 39 -20.30 20.87 -7.30
CA GLY A 39 -21.72 20.59 -7.14
C GLY A 39 -22.04 19.10 -6.99
N GLU A 40 -23.33 18.78 -6.95
CA GLU A 40 -23.85 17.45 -6.64
C GLU A 40 -23.37 16.37 -7.63
N GLU A 41 -23.30 16.71 -8.92
CA GLU A 41 -22.75 15.79 -9.95
C GLU A 41 -21.27 15.45 -9.69
N GLY A 42 -20.50 16.43 -9.20
CA GLY A 42 -19.10 16.22 -8.83
C GLY A 42 -18.95 15.35 -7.59
N ASP A 43 -19.84 15.51 -6.60
CA ASP A 43 -19.86 14.66 -5.40
C ASP A 43 -20.20 13.21 -5.75
N ALA A 44 -21.19 13.01 -6.64
CA ALA A 44 -21.57 11.68 -7.12
C ALA A 44 -20.42 10.99 -7.88
N GLU A 45 -19.74 11.70 -8.78
CA GLU A 45 -18.59 11.13 -9.50
C GLU A 45 -17.40 10.89 -8.57
N ARG A 46 -17.13 11.77 -7.58
CA ARG A 46 -16.10 11.54 -6.55
C ARG A 46 -16.38 10.27 -5.77
N GLU A 47 -17.62 10.00 -5.39
CA GLU A 47 -17.97 8.77 -4.68
C GLU A 47 -17.84 7.53 -5.59
N ARG A 48 -18.20 7.64 -6.88
CA ARG A 48 -18.03 6.56 -7.86
C ARG A 48 -16.57 6.17 -8.09
N VAL A 49 -15.63 7.11 -7.95
CA VAL A 49 -14.19 6.85 -8.06
C VAL A 49 -13.47 6.86 -6.71
N ASN A 50 -14.20 6.69 -5.60
CA ASN A 50 -13.67 6.73 -4.24
C ASN A 50 -12.91 5.45 -3.86
N PHE A 51 -11.86 5.15 -4.62
CA PHE A 51 -11.01 3.99 -4.49
C PHE A 51 -9.55 4.40 -4.60
N ALA A 52 -8.66 3.65 -3.95
CA ALA A 52 -7.23 3.77 -4.21
C ALA A 52 -6.89 2.86 -5.39
N PHE A 53 -6.44 3.47 -6.50
CA PHE A 53 -5.96 2.75 -7.67
C PHE A 53 -4.44 2.68 -7.59
N VAL A 54 -3.91 1.50 -7.31
CA VAL A 54 -2.49 1.26 -7.07
C VAL A 54 -1.92 0.34 -8.14
N ASP A 55 -0.81 0.72 -8.75
CA ASP A 55 -0.09 -0.11 -9.71
C ASP A 55 0.55 -1.31 -9.00
N ALA A 56 0.12 -2.52 -9.36
CA ALA A 56 0.55 -3.75 -8.70
C ALA A 56 2.05 -4.04 -8.89
N ARG A 57 2.69 -3.49 -9.92
CA ARG A 57 4.09 -3.78 -10.27
C ARG A 57 5.09 -3.34 -9.21
N LEU A 58 4.73 -2.35 -8.40
CA LEU A 58 5.60 -1.82 -7.34
C LEU A 58 5.28 -2.39 -5.96
N VAL A 59 4.23 -3.22 -5.86
CA VAL A 59 3.85 -3.86 -4.61
C VAL A 59 4.47 -5.24 -4.56
N THR A 60 5.25 -5.48 -3.51
CA THR A 60 6.08 -6.68 -3.39
C THR A 60 5.41 -7.81 -2.63
N SER A 61 4.55 -7.50 -1.66
CA SER A 61 3.81 -8.49 -0.88
C SER A 61 2.47 -7.93 -0.41
N LEU A 62 1.54 -8.83 -0.11
CA LEU A 62 0.27 -8.46 0.51
C LEU A 62 0.48 -7.80 1.87
N LEU A 63 1.43 -8.28 2.68
CA LEU A 63 1.68 -7.68 3.99
C LEU A 63 2.19 -6.25 3.87
N HIS A 64 3.15 -5.99 2.98
CA HIS A 64 3.64 -4.63 2.71
C HIS A 64 2.47 -3.70 2.34
N PHE A 65 1.57 -4.18 1.47
CA PHE A 65 0.40 -3.41 1.07
C PHE A 65 -0.58 -3.17 2.23
N GLN A 66 -0.87 -4.19 3.03
CA GLN A 66 -1.72 -4.08 4.22
C GLN A 66 -1.15 -3.11 5.25
N THR A 67 0.17 -3.10 5.45
CA THR A 67 0.83 -2.15 6.35
C THR A 67 0.64 -0.72 5.88
N ALA A 68 0.80 -0.45 4.57
CA ALA A 68 0.57 0.88 4.01
C ALA A 68 -0.91 1.32 4.16
N ILE A 69 -1.85 0.39 3.94
CA ILE A 69 -3.28 0.66 4.17
C ILE A 69 -3.55 1.01 5.62
N TYR A 70 -3.00 0.22 6.54
CA TYR A 70 -3.19 0.44 7.97
C TYR A 70 -2.60 1.79 8.42
N GLN A 71 -1.40 2.14 7.95
CA GLN A 71 -0.78 3.45 8.22
C GLN A 71 -1.63 4.63 7.69
N ALA A 72 -2.23 4.49 6.51
CA ALA A 72 -3.13 5.48 5.95
C ALA A 72 -4.39 5.65 6.81
N ILE A 73 -5.01 4.55 7.25
CA ILE A 73 -6.19 4.57 8.13
C ILE A 73 -5.86 5.21 9.48
N LEU A 74 -4.72 4.86 10.08
CA LEU A 74 -4.28 5.48 11.33
C LEU A 74 -4.09 6.99 11.18
N SER A 75 -3.50 7.42 10.06
CA SER A 75 -3.29 8.84 9.76
C SER A 75 -4.61 9.59 9.57
N GLU A 76 -5.63 8.95 8.97
CA GLU A 76 -7.00 9.47 8.88
C GLU A 76 -7.62 9.65 10.27
N LYS A 77 -7.60 8.60 11.11
CA LYS A 77 -8.19 8.63 12.45
C LYS A 77 -7.50 9.63 13.38
N GLN A 78 -6.21 9.87 13.19
CA GLN A 78 -5.44 10.87 13.95
C GLN A 78 -5.59 12.30 13.41
N GLY A 79 -6.27 12.50 12.27
CA GLY A 79 -6.36 13.79 11.60
C GLY A 79 -5.02 14.29 11.04
N ALA A 80 -4.06 13.39 10.82
CA ALA A 80 -2.69 13.66 10.38
C ALA A 80 -2.47 13.34 8.90
N LEU A 81 -3.54 13.28 8.09
CA LEU A 81 -3.46 13.05 6.65
C LEU A 81 -2.63 14.13 5.98
N ARG A 82 -1.66 13.69 5.16
CA ARG A 82 -0.87 14.59 4.31
C ARG A 82 -1.57 14.83 2.98
N THR A 83 -2.39 13.87 2.56
CA THR A 83 -3.19 13.92 1.35
C THR A 83 -4.66 14.25 1.63
N LYS A 84 -5.48 14.37 0.58
CA LYS A 84 -6.89 14.76 0.69
C LYS A 84 -7.81 13.65 1.19
N THR A 85 -7.43 12.38 0.98
CA THR A 85 -8.29 11.22 1.27
C THR A 85 -7.44 10.06 1.78
N VAL A 86 -8.00 9.18 2.60
CA VAL A 86 -7.32 7.95 3.04
C VAL A 86 -6.81 7.14 1.85
N HIS A 87 -7.55 7.08 0.75
CA HIS A 87 -7.16 6.34 -0.45
C HIS A 87 -5.90 6.92 -1.11
N SER A 88 -5.76 8.24 -1.15
CA SER A 88 -4.55 8.91 -1.64
C SER A 88 -3.37 8.73 -0.67
N GLU A 89 -3.67 8.64 0.63
CA GLU A 89 -2.67 8.41 1.67
C GLU A 89 -2.06 7.01 1.58
N ILE A 90 -2.80 6.00 1.09
CA ILE A 90 -2.26 4.65 0.83
C ILE A 90 -1.12 4.73 -0.19
N LEU A 91 -1.30 5.49 -1.28
CA LEU A 91 -0.26 5.68 -2.29
C LEU A 91 0.96 6.41 -1.70
N PHE A 92 0.69 7.38 -0.82
CA PHE A 92 1.73 8.13 -0.13
C PHE A 92 2.54 7.24 0.82
N ALA A 93 1.88 6.38 1.62
CA ALA A 93 2.49 5.47 2.57
C ALA A 93 3.38 4.41 1.89
N LEU A 94 3.04 3.99 0.67
CA LEU A 94 3.87 3.07 -0.13
C LEU A 94 5.16 3.73 -0.64
N ASN A 95 5.17 5.04 -0.80
CA ASN A 95 6.29 5.74 -1.40
C ASN A 95 7.40 6.00 -0.37
N PRO A 96 8.66 5.61 -0.64
CA PRO A 96 9.77 5.86 0.29
C PRO A 96 10.18 7.34 0.38
N SER A 97 9.60 8.21 -0.46
CA SER A 97 9.90 9.63 -0.55
C SER A 97 8.73 10.44 0.01
N ASN A 98 9.01 11.58 0.66
CA ASN A 98 7.98 12.46 1.22
C ASN A 98 7.28 13.34 0.15
N ASN A 99 7.34 12.97 -1.13
CA ASN A 99 6.74 13.73 -2.22
C ASN A 99 5.41 13.09 -2.68
N ILE A 100 4.29 13.76 -2.38
CA ILE A 100 2.93 13.31 -2.72
C ILE A 100 2.74 13.14 -4.23
N THR A 101 3.18 14.13 -5.03
CA THR A 101 3.04 14.09 -6.49
C THR A 101 3.80 12.92 -7.08
N GLU A 102 4.98 12.63 -6.53
CA GLU A 102 5.77 11.48 -6.94
C GLU A 102 5.12 10.15 -6.55
N ALA A 103 4.55 10.05 -5.35
CA ALA A 103 3.81 8.87 -4.91
C ALA A 103 2.65 8.55 -5.85
N ILE A 104 1.82 9.55 -6.17
CA ILE A 104 0.68 9.39 -7.10
C ILE A 104 1.18 9.01 -8.50
N ARG A 105 2.28 9.59 -8.98
CA ARG A 105 2.81 9.29 -10.32
C ARG A 105 3.41 7.87 -10.42
N ARG A 106 4.00 7.36 -9.33
CA ARG A 106 4.70 6.06 -9.33
C ARG A 106 3.76 4.90 -8.99
N TYR A 107 3.01 5.05 -7.89
CA TYR A 107 2.13 4.01 -7.37
C TYR A 107 0.70 4.16 -7.88
N GLY A 108 0.30 5.32 -8.42
CA GLY A 108 -1.03 5.49 -9.01
C GLY A 108 -1.14 4.89 -10.41
N VAL A 109 -2.37 4.87 -10.92
CA VAL A 109 -2.66 4.38 -12.28
C VAL A 109 -1.95 5.22 -13.35
N SER A 110 -1.24 4.53 -14.24
CA SER A 110 -0.64 5.08 -15.45
C SER A 110 -1.42 4.65 -16.68
N ASP A 111 -1.26 5.36 -17.79
CA ASP A 111 -1.91 5.05 -19.07
C ASP A 111 -1.46 3.67 -19.63
N THR A 112 -0.37 3.10 -19.09
CA THR A 112 0.20 1.80 -19.46
C THR A 112 0.01 0.72 -18.39
N THR A 113 -0.77 0.98 -17.34
CA THR A 113 -0.95 0.01 -16.24
C THR A 113 -1.85 -1.13 -16.70
N SER A 114 -1.34 -2.36 -16.64
CA SER A 114 -2.05 -3.61 -16.97
C SER A 114 -2.56 -4.35 -15.73
N SER A 115 -1.80 -4.31 -14.64
CA SER A 115 -2.12 -4.95 -13.35
C SER A 115 -2.39 -3.85 -12.30
N LEU A 116 -3.59 -3.85 -11.73
CA LEU A 116 -4.08 -2.78 -10.86
C LEU A 116 -4.68 -3.34 -9.58
N LEU A 117 -4.18 -2.88 -8.44
CA LEU A 117 -4.80 -3.09 -7.14
C LEU A 117 -5.82 -1.97 -6.88
N VAL A 118 -7.04 -2.36 -6.52
CA VAL A 118 -8.11 -1.43 -6.18
C VAL A 118 -8.49 -1.65 -4.73
N VAL A 119 -8.43 -0.59 -3.93
CA VAL A 119 -8.77 -0.64 -2.49
C VAL A 119 -9.90 0.30 -2.16
N ARG A 120 -10.87 -0.20 -1.40
CA ARG A 120 -11.90 0.60 -0.73
C ARG A 120 -11.78 0.45 0.77
N VAL A 121 -11.46 1.53 1.46
CA VAL A 121 -11.69 1.66 2.90
C VAL A 121 -13.13 2.17 3.07
N ALA A 122 -13.97 1.44 3.81
CA ALA A 122 -15.37 1.78 3.99
C ALA A 122 -15.92 1.35 5.36
N SER A 123 -17.05 1.95 5.73
CA SER A 123 -17.89 1.47 6.84
C SER A 123 -18.40 0.05 6.54
N PRO A 124 -18.62 -0.79 7.57
CA PRO A 124 -19.25 -2.10 7.43
C PRO A 124 -20.59 -2.10 6.67
N ASP A 125 -21.32 -0.98 6.68
CA ASP A 125 -22.63 -0.86 6.04
C ASP A 125 -22.56 -0.73 4.51
N LEU A 126 -21.37 -0.50 3.93
CA LEU A 126 -21.23 -0.31 2.50
C LEU A 126 -21.39 -1.65 1.77
N SER A 127 -22.54 -1.82 1.13
CA SER A 127 -22.82 -2.99 0.27
C SER A 127 -22.32 -2.78 -1.16
N ASP A 128 -22.17 -3.90 -1.88
CA ASP A 128 -21.84 -3.97 -3.30
C ASP A 128 -20.53 -3.27 -3.72
N VAL A 129 -19.49 -3.42 -2.90
CA VAL A 129 -18.17 -2.84 -3.19
C VAL A 129 -17.55 -3.48 -4.44
N GLU A 130 -17.73 -4.79 -4.64
CA GLU A 130 -17.21 -5.48 -5.82
C GLU A 130 -17.89 -5.00 -7.11
N GLY A 131 -19.22 -4.83 -7.11
CA GLY A 131 -19.96 -4.32 -8.27
C GLY A 131 -19.45 -2.95 -8.68
N LYS A 132 -19.31 -2.03 -7.72
CA LYS A 132 -18.75 -0.69 -7.95
C LYS A 132 -17.33 -0.73 -8.51
N MET A 133 -16.47 -1.64 -8.04
CA MET A 133 -15.12 -1.80 -8.59
C MET A 133 -15.16 -2.27 -10.05
N ARG A 134 -16.04 -3.22 -10.39
CA ARG A 134 -16.20 -3.75 -11.76
C ARG A 134 -16.79 -2.74 -12.73
N GLU A 135 -17.65 -1.84 -12.27
CA GLU A 135 -18.18 -0.75 -13.09
C GLU A 135 -17.08 0.25 -13.50
N VAL A 136 -16.08 0.44 -12.64
CA VAL A 136 -15.00 1.40 -12.89
C VAL A 136 -13.84 0.75 -13.66
N VAL A 137 -13.49 -0.50 -13.37
CA VAL A 137 -12.31 -1.17 -13.92
C VAL A 137 -12.69 -2.28 -14.90
N LYS A 138 -12.22 -2.16 -16.14
CA LYS A 138 -12.39 -3.17 -17.19
C LYS A 138 -11.17 -4.08 -17.24
N GLY A 139 -11.20 -5.12 -16.43
CA GLY A 139 -10.17 -6.17 -16.35
C GLY A 139 -10.69 -7.43 -15.64
N GLY A 140 -9.88 -8.48 -15.61
CA GLY A 140 -10.18 -9.72 -14.87
C GLY A 140 -9.78 -9.60 -13.41
N ILE A 141 -10.64 -10.02 -12.47
CA ILE A 141 -10.27 -10.08 -11.05
C ILE A 141 -9.52 -11.38 -10.77
N GLU A 142 -8.34 -11.26 -10.17
CA GLU A 142 -7.50 -12.36 -9.75
C GLU A 142 -7.37 -12.44 -8.21
N PRO A 143 -7.00 -13.61 -7.66
CA PRO A 143 -6.70 -13.74 -6.23
C PRO A 143 -5.46 -12.93 -5.86
N LEU A 144 -5.39 -12.39 -4.63
CA LEU A 144 -4.25 -11.56 -4.20
C LEU A 144 -2.94 -12.36 -4.11
N SER A 145 -3.00 -13.70 -4.05
CA SER A 145 -1.85 -14.57 -4.15
C SER A 145 -1.11 -14.50 -5.49
N ALA A 146 -1.75 -13.99 -6.55
CA ALA A 146 -1.11 -13.76 -7.85
C ALA A 146 -0.19 -12.53 -7.85
N LEU A 147 -0.30 -11.63 -6.85
CA LEU A 147 0.42 -10.36 -6.79
C LEU A 147 1.94 -10.51 -6.93
N GLU A 148 2.53 -11.55 -6.34
CA GLU A 148 3.98 -11.80 -6.41
C GLU A 148 4.51 -12.02 -7.84
N LYS A 149 3.62 -12.40 -8.76
CA LYS A 149 3.95 -12.60 -10.18
C LYS A 149 4.00 -11.28 -10.95
N ASP A 150 3.21 -10.30 -10.54
CA ASP A 150 3.09 -8.99 -11.18
C ASP A 150 4.21 -8.02 -10.78
N THR A 151 4.92 -8.29 -9.67
CA THR A 151 5.96 -7.41 -9.14
C THR A 151 7.17 -7.27 -10.08
N ASP A 152 7.43 -6.04 -10.52
CA ASP A 152 8.64 -5.68 -11.26
C ASP A 152 9.78 -5.37 -10.29
N TRP A 153 10.58 -6.40 -10.00
CA TRP A 153 11.74 -6.30 -9.11
C TRP A 153 12.81 -5.30 -9.59
N ALA A 154 12.92 -5.04 -10.89
CA ALA A 154 13.87 -4.05 -11.40
C ALA A 154 13.40 -2.62 -11.05
N ALA A 155 12.10 -2.36 -11.21
CA ALA A 155 11.49 -1.10 -10.81
C ALA A 155 11.54 -0.90 -9.28
N VAL A 156 11.22 -1.93 -8.50
CA VAL A 156 11.29 -1.90 -7.03
C VAL A 156 12.72 -1.56 -6.57
N LYS A 157 13.74 -2.27 -7.07
CA LYS A 157 15.15 -1.99 -6.71
C LYS A 157 15.56 -0.55 -7.05
N LYS A 158 15.10 -0.04 -8.20
CA LYS A 158 15.39 1.32 -8.65
C LYS A 158 14.71 2.37 -7.76
N TYR A 159 13.43 2.22 -7.47
CA TYR A 159 12.66 3.24 -6.75
C TYR A 159 12.89 3.24 -5.24
N HIS A 160 13.16 2.08 -4.65
CA HIS A 160 13.53 1.94 -3.24
C HIS A 160 15.04 2.08 -3.00
N LYS A 161 15.82 2.44 -4.03
CA LYS A 161 17.29 2.65 -3.96
C LYS A 161 18.05 1.44 -3.37
N LEU A 162 17.55 0.23 -3.60
CA LEU A 162 18.07 -1.01 -3.00
C LEU A 162 19.40 -1.48 -3.64
N ASN A 163 19.84 -0.87 -4.73
CA ASN A 163 21.08 -1.21 -5.43
C ASN A 163 22.34 -1.01 -4.57
N THR A 164 22.27 -0.19 -3.52
CA THR A 164 23.40 0.08 -2.64
C THR A 164 23.49 -0.87 -1.46
N GLU A 165 22.43 -1.62 -1.16
CA GLU A 165 22.32 -2.47 0.03
C GLU A 165 23.25 -3.68 -0.03
N PRO A 166 24.10 -3.91 1.00
CA PRO A 166 25.07 -4.99 1.02
C PRO A 166 24.41 -6.38 0.95
N ALA A 167 23.23 -6.56 1.57
CA ALA A 167 22.49 -7.81 1.57
C ALA A 167 22.03 -8.27 0.15
N ILE A 168 21.82 -7.30 -0.76
CA ILE A 168 21.44 -7.54 -2.15
C ILE A 168 22.68 -7.68 -3.04
N LYS A 169 23.74 -6.91 -2.77
CA LYS A 169 25.03 -7.06 -3.47
C LYS A 169 25.65 -8.45 -3.25
N GLU A 170 25.53 -9.00 -2.05
CA GLU A 170 26.01 -10.35 -1.71
C GLU A 170 25.19 -11.48 -2.35
N ALA A 171 23.96 -11.21 -2.80
CA ALA A 171 23.10 -12.22 -3.41
C ALA A 171 23.47 -12.54 -4.87
N GLY A 172 24.21 -11.64 -5.56
CA GLY A 172 24.52 -11.78 -6.98
C GLY A 172 23.27 -11.73 -7.88
N LYS A 173 23.44 -11.78 -9.22
CA LYS A 173 22.35 -11.75 -10.22
C LYS A 173 21.42 -13.00 -10.21
N ASP A 174 21.31 -13.69 -9.08
CA ASP A 174 20.56 -14.94 -8.95
C ASP A 174 19.19 -14.67 -8.31
N VAL A 175 18.17 -14.60 -9.16
CA VAL A 175 16.78 -14.22 -8.80
C VAL A 175 16.19 -15.12 -7.71
N ALA A 176 16.61 -16.39 -7.64
CA ALA A 176 16.13 -17.35 -6.64
C ALA A 176 16.67 -17.10 -5.22
N ARG A 177 17.87 -16.49 -5.11
CA ARG A 177 18.48 -16.09 -3.83
C ARG A 177 18.12 -14.67 -3.40
N GLU A 178 17.83 -13.80 -4.35
CA GLU A 178 17.47 -12.40 -4.11
C GLU A 178 16.06 -12.25 -3.54
N ARG A 179 15.06 -12.98 -4.09
CA ARG A 179 13.64 -12.84 -3.70
C ARG A 179 13.42 -12.97 -2.19
N PRO A 180 13.89 -14.04 -1.50
CA PRO A 180 13.67 -14.17 -0.06
C PRO A 180 14.33 -13.07 0.78
N ARG A 181 15.40 -12.43 0.28
CA ARG A 181 16.10 -11.34 0.97
C ARG A 181 15.42 -9.99 0.75
N LEU A 182 14.88 -9.75 -0.45
CA LEU A 182 14.08 -8.58 -0.77
C LEU A 182 12.77 -8.56 0.02
N TYR A 183 12.06 -9.69 0.12
CA TYR A 183 10.90 -9.81 1.01
C TYR A 183 11.26 -9.45 2.46
N LYS A 184 12.40 -9.95 2.96
CA LYS A 184 12.88 -9.59 4.32
C LYS A 184 13.26 -8.12 4.47
N ALA A 185 13.85 -7.50 3.45
CA ALA A 185 14.20 -6.08 3.49
C ALA A 185 12.95 -5.19 3.45
N ASP A 186 11.95 -5.53 2.62
CA ASP A 186 10.67 -4.80 2.56
C ASP A 186 9.89 -4.92 3.86
N HIS A 187 9.90 -6.11 4.50
CA HIS A 187 9.35 -6.25 5.85
C HIS A 187 10.01 -5.28 6.82
N ILE A 188 11.32 -5.01 6.71
CA ILE A 188 12.04 -4.07 7.61
C ILE A 188 11.72 -2.61 7.28
N VAL A 189 11.60 -2.23 6.00
CA VAL A 189 11.29 -0.85 5.57
C VAL A 189 9.87 -0.43 6.00
N ALA A 190 8.92 -1.36 6.01
CA ALA A 190 7.55 -1.12 6.48
C ALA A 190 7.46 -0.70 7.97
N TYR A 191 8.50 -0.99 8.78
CA TYR A 191 8.57 -0.62 10.20
C TYR A 191 9.44 0.63 10.48
N HIS A 192 10.01 1.28 9.46
CA HIS A 192 11.02 2.34 9.65
C HIS A 192 10.57 3.77 9.28
N THR A 193 9.28 4.10 9.42
CA THR A 193 8.82 5.50 9.34
C THR A 193 8.58 6.09 10.73
N PRO A 194 9.58 6.73 11.36
CA PRO A 194 9.35 7.54 12.55
C PRO A 194 8.93 8.94 12.11
N HIS A 195 7.89 9.50 12.75
CA HIS A 195 7.87 10.88 13.23
C HIS A 195 6.54 11.10 13.96
N CYS A 196 6.51 10.73 15.25
CA CYS A 196 5.53 11.26 16.19
C CYS A 196 6.28 12.24 17.10
N SER A 197 5.91 13.52 17.04
CA SER A 197 6.58 14.60 17.77
C SER A 197 5.54 15.43 18.53
N LEU A 198 4.93 14.88 19.59
CA LEU A 198 4.15 15.67 20.56
C LEU A 198 4.28 15.10 21.99
N PRO A 199 4.19 15.96 23.03
CA PRO A 199 4.61 15.67 24.41
C PRO A 199 3.50 15.06 25.30
N THR A 200 2.42 14.56 24.72
CA THR A 200 1.22 14.11 25.45
C THR A 200 0.83 12.68 25.08
N CYS A 201 1.79 11.76 25.06
CA CYS A 201 1.49 10.32 25.12
C CYS A 201 1.45 9.90 26.58
N SER A 202 0.25 9.73 27.14
CA SER A 202 0.07 8.96 28.37
C SER A 202 0.43 7.49 28.12
N GLU A 203 1.15 6.89 29.08
CA GLU A 203 1.82 5.58 29.04
C GLU A 203 0.93 4.35 28.82
N SER A 204 -0.34 4.50 28.42
CA SER A 204 -1.28 3.38 28.27
C SER A 204 -1.50 2.91 26.83
N TYR A 205 -0.90 3.58 25.84
CA TYR A 205 -1.04 3.24 24.40
C TYR A 205 0.31 3.06 23.68
N PHE A 206 1.37 2.78 24.42
CA PHE A 206 2.70 2.53 23.86
C PHE A 206 3.02 1.03 23.91
N VAL A 207 2.69 0.29 22.85
CA VAL A 207 3.51 -0.88 22.52
C VAL A 207 4.75 -0.34 21.82
N SER A 208 5.77 -0.01 22.62
CA SER A 208 7.12 0.23 22.12
C SER A 208 7.61 -1.06 21.48
N CYS A 209 7.46 -1.20 20.17
CA CYS A 209 8.20 -2.19 19.39
C CYS A 209 9.58 -1.59 19.09
N GLN A 210 10.44 -1.51 20.11
CA GLN A 210 11.88 -1.36 19.88
C GLN A 210 12.37 -2.67 19.25
N VAL A 211 12.59 -2.67 17.95
CA VAL A 211 13.44 -3.67 17.32
C VAL A 211 14.87 -3.34 17.74
N GLU A 212 15.34 -3.97 18.79
CA GLU A 212 16.75 -3.98 19.13
C GLU A 212 17.50 -4.76 18.03
N VAL A 213 18.13 -4.03 17.11
CA VAL A 213 19.03 -4.62 16.12
C VAL A 213 20.30 -5.05 16.85
N SER A 214 20.28 -6.24 17.46
CA SER A 214 21.50 -6.82 18.01
C SER A 214 22.39 -7.25 16.84
N SER A 215 23.56 -6.62 16.74
CA SER A 215 24.52 -6.85 15.67
C SER A 215 24.94 -8.32 15.59
N MET A 216 25.20 -8.74 14.36
CA MET A 216 25.63 -10.06 13.94
C MET A 216 26.86 -10.57 14.72
N ALA A 217 26.66 -11.49 15.68
CA ALA A 217 27.73 -12.25 16.28
C ALA A 217 27.51 -13.75 16.09
N ARG A 218 28.36 -14.37 15.26
CA ARG A 218 28.59 -15.83 15.16
C ARG A 218 27.44 -16.70 14.61
N GLY A 219 26.96 -16.39 13.41
CA GLY A 219 26.44 -17.42 12.48
C GLY A 219 25.18 -18.18 12.88
N ARG A 220 24.39 -17.69 13.85
CA ARG A 220 23.07 -18.23 14.19
C ARG A 220 22.02 -17.13 14.15
N TRP A 221 20.95 -17.36 13.40
CA TRP A 221 19.78 -16.48 13.35
C TRP A 221 18.96 -16.67 14.62
N VAL A 222 18.79 -15.61 15.41
CA VAL A 222 17.81 -15.56 16.49
C VAL A 222 16.58 -14.85 15.95
N PHE A 223 15.46 -15.54 15.87
CA PHE A 223 14.17 -14.94 15.52
C PHE A 223 13.59 -14.26 16.77
N ALA A 224 13.22 -12.98 16.64
CA ALA A 224 12.23 -12.36 17.49
C ALA A 224 10.99 -12.09 16.64
N LEU A 225 10.03 -13.01 16.73
CA LEU A 225 8.65 -12.76 16.30
C LEU A 225 8.02 -11.96 17.44
N LEU A 226 7.78 -10.67 17.27
CA LEU A 226 6.88 -9.91 18.14
C LEU A 226 5.61 -9.58 17.36
N VAL A 227 4.65 -10.49 17.45
CA VAL A 227 3.24 -10.16 17.28
C VAL A 227 2.81 -9.49 18.58
N CYS A 228 2.46 -8.21 18.54
CA CYS A 228 1.69 -7.58 19.60
C CYS A 228 0.27 -7.36 19.08
N ILE A 229 -0.55 -8.38 19.24
CA ILE A 229 -2.01 -8.25 19.31
C ILE A 229 -2.34 -8.24 20.79
N GLN A 230 -2.77 -7.09 21.30
CA GLN A 230 -3.83 -6.96 22.30
C GLN A 230 -4.28 -5.52 22.41
#